data_AF-A0A846TDE2-F1
#
_entry.id   AF-A0A846TDE2-F1
#
_cell.length_a   1.000
_cell.length_b   1.000
_cell.length_c   1.000
_cell.angle_alpha   90.00
_cell.angle_beta   90.00
_cell.angle_gamma   90.00
#
_symmetry.space_group_name_H-M   'P 1'
#
loop_
_entity.id
_entity.type
_entity.pdbx_description
1 polymer ?
#
loop_
_entity_poly.entity_id
_entity_poly.type
_entity_poly.pdbx_seq_one_letter_code
_entity_poly.pdbx_strand_id
1 'polypeptide(L)'
;MKAKQVIYIQFAVITLLILITIFQYNRITDFKSELGYTFQRTVRDTLFLLEYDGDPNIWVKNLQEKNGEFALASHIGELTRLSRQYHMMNGKISMIGVMLDSLADEYHQLAVNKENNVDYSQNKEEVNRKKDFLIPLLNKVDSISGENERKYYKEFTDSESKTSNLVWREYKKYERED
;
A
#
# COMPACT_ATOMS: atom_id res chain seq x y z
N MET A 1 -40.92 26.80 -36.22
CA MET A 1 -40.54 25.40 -35.91
C MET A 1 -41.77 24.70 -35.34
N LYS A 2 -42.19 23.54 -35.88
CA LYS A 2 -43.45 22.90 -35.46
C LYS A 2 -43.27 22.27 -34.07
N ALA A 3 -44.24 22.37 -33.17
CA ALA A 3 -44.14 21.86 -31.78
C ALA A 3 -43.63 20.40 -31.69
N LYS A 4 -43.99 19.55 -32.66
CA LYS A 4 -43.49 18.18 -32.79
C LYS A 4 -41.95 18.11 -32.93
N GLN A 5 -41.34 19.01 -33.71
CA GLN A 5 -39.88 19.06 -33.89
C GLN A 5 -39.17 19.45 -32.59
N VAL A 6 -39.73 20.37 -31.81
CA VAL A 6 -39.21 20.74 -30.48
C VAL A 6 -39.21 19.51 -29.55
N ILE A 7 -40.32 18.76 -29.53
CA ILE A 7 -40.47 17.54 -28.73
C ILE A 7 -39.43 16.48 -29.14
N TYR A 8 -39.25 16.21 -30.43
CA TYR A 8 -38.24 15.25 -30.88
C TYR A 8 -36.80 15.67 -30.54
N ILE A 9 -36.48 16.96 -30.65
CA ILE A 9 -35.17 17.49 -30.25
C ILE A 9 -34.97 17.30 -28.74
N GLN A 10 -35.98 17.61 -27.91
CA GLN A 10 -35.91 17.39 -26.46
C GLN A 10 -35.71 15.92 -26.10
N PHE A 11 -36.44 15.00 -26.74
CA PHE A 11 -36.24 13.56 -26.56
C PHE A 11 -34.82 13.14 -26.94
N ALA A 12 -34.30 13.59 -28.10
CA ALA A 12 -32.94 13.26 -28.53
C ALA A 12 -31.89 13.77 -27.54
N VAL A 13 -32.05 14.98 -27.00
CA VAL A 13 -31.15 15.55 -25.98
C VAL A 13 -31.21 14.74 -24.69
N ILE A 14 -32.40 14.38 -24.20
CA ILE A 14 -32.55 13.57 -22.98
C ILE A 14 -31.91 12.19 -23.18
N THR A 15 -32.16 11.54 -24.31
CA THR A 15 -31.53 10.24 -24.63
C THR A 15 -30.01 10.35 -24.67
N LEU A 16 -29.46 11.40 -25.29
CA LEU A 16 -28.02 11.64 -25.33
C LEU A 16 -27.43 11.84 -23.93
N LEU A 17 -28.09 12.62 -23.08
CA LEU A 17 -27.65 12.83 -21.69
C LEU A 17 -27.66 11.54 -20.86
N ILE A 18 -28.67 10.68 -21.04
CA ILE A 18 -28.73 9.37 -20.40
C ILE A 18 -27.55 8.50 -20.87
N LEU A 19 -27.28 8.45 -22.18
CA LEU A 19 -26.17 7.67 -22.73
C LEU A 19 -24.81 8.16 -22.22
N ILE A 20 -24.59 9.48 -22.17
CA ILE A 20 -23.38 10.07 -21.60
C ILE A 20 -23.24 9.68 -20.13
N THR A 21 -24.32 9.75 -19.35
CA THR A 21 -24.31 9.40 -17.93
C THR A 21 -23.94 7.93 -17.70
N ILE A 22 -24.50 7.02 -18.50
CA ILE A 22 -24.16 5.59 -18.45
C ILE A 22 -22.69 5.37 -18.81
N PHE A 23 -22.19 6.02 -19.87
CA PHE A 23 -20.79 5.91 -20.28
C PHE A 23 -19.83 6.41 -19.17
N GLN A 24 -20.13 7.57 -18.57
CA GLN A 24 -19.33 8.11 -17.47
C GLN A 24 -19.39 7.20 -16.24
N TYR A 25 -20.55 6.64 -15.91
CA TYR A 25 -20.71 5.71 -14.80
C TYR A 25 -19.83 4.46 -14.99
N ASN A 26 -19.84 3.86 -16.19
CA ASN A 26 -19.00 2.70 -16.49
C ASN A 26 -17.51 3.05 -16.37
N ARG A 27 -17.08 4.18 -16.95
CA ARG A 27 -15.68 4.63 -16.86
C ARG A 27 -15.22 4.86 -15.42
N ILE A 28 -16.07 5.48 -14.59
CA ILE A 28 -15.78 5.67 -13.16
C ILE A 28 -15.68 4.32 -12.45
N THR A 29 -16.56 3.39 -12.80
CA THR A 29 -16.57 2.06 -12.20
C THR A 29 -15.30 1.27 -12.55
N ASP A 30 -14.86 1.34 -13.79
CA ASP A 30 -13.62 0.70 -14.25
C ASP A 30 -12.40 1.31 -13.56
N PHE A 31 -12.34 2.65 -13.49
CA PHE A 31 -11.29 3.36 -12.77
C PHE A 31 -11.21 2.97 -11.28
N LYS A 32 -12.36 2.79 -10.62
CA LYS A 32 -12.41 2.31 -9.22
C LYS A 32 -11.88 0.89 -9.10
N SER A 33 -12.21 0.01 -10.03
CA SER A 33 -11.66 -1.35 -10.07
C SER A 33 -10.15 -1.33 -10.29
N GLU A 34 -9.63 -0.54 -11.22
CA GLU A 34 -8.19 -0.42 -11.50
C GLU A 34 -7.39 0.10 -10.29
N LEU A 35 -7.86 1.16 -9.64
CA LEU A 35 -7.25 1.66 -8.41
C LEU A 35 -7.34 0.62 -7.28
N GLY A 36 -8.48 -0.04 -7.15
CA GLY A 36 -8.70 -1.10 -6.19
C GLY A 36 -7.73 -2.27 -6.36
N TYR A 37 -7.53 -2.72 -7.60
CA TYR A 37 -6.53 -3.71 -7.97
C TYR A 37 -5.11 -3.25 -7.61
N THR A 38 -4.78 -1.98 -7.88
CA THR A 38 -3.47 -1.40 -7.53
C THR A 38 -3.23 -1.42 -6.02
N PHE A 39 -4.24 -1.10 -5.22
CA PHE A 39 -4.16 -1.18 -3.75
C PHE A 39 -4.00 -2.62 -3.25
N GLN A 40 -4.78 -3.54 -3.80
CA GLN A 40 -4.66 -4.98 -3.49
C GLN A 40 -3.25 -5.49 -3.78
N ARG A 41 -2.73 -5.18 -4.97
CA ARG A 41 -1.38 -5.54 -5.36
C ARG A 41 -0.34 -4.93 -4.43
N THR A 42 -0.48 -3.66 -4.06
CA THR A 42 0.44 -3.01 -3.10
C THR A 42 0.48 -3.75 -1.77
N VAL A 43 -0.67 -4.15 -1.22
CA VAL A 43 -0.74 -4.93 0.03
C VAL A 43 -0.02 -6.27 -0.11
N ARG A 44 -0.30 -7.01 -1.18
CA ARG A 44 0.25 -8.34 -1.40
C ARG A 44 1.74 -8.32 -1.72
N ASP A 45 2.18 -7.38 -2.54
CA ASP A 45 3.60 -7.17 -2.84
C ASP A 45 4.36 -6.81 -1.55
N THR A 46 3.75 -6.01 -0.66
CA THR A 46 4.34 -5.68 0.65
C THR A 46 4.43 -6.91 1.55
N LEU A 47 3.35 -7.70 1.67
CA LEU A 47 3.35 -8.95 2.43
C LEU A 47 4.44 -9.89 1.93
N PHE A 48 4.48 -10.12 0.62
CA PHE A 48 5.47 -10.97 -0.01
C PHE A 48 6.91 -10.50 0.30
N LEU A 49 7.19 -9.20 0.12
CA LEU A 49 8.51 -8.66 0.40
C LEU A 49 8.93 -8.85 1.86
N LEU A 50 8.02 -8.64 2.81
CA LEU A 50 8.31 -8.79 4.24
C LEU A 50 8.47 -10.25 4.67
N GLU A 51 7.66 -11.16 4.12
CA GLU A 51 7.68 -12.58 4.46
C GLU A 51 8.90 -13.31 3.89
N TYR A 52 9.28 -12.99 2.65
CA TYR A 52 10.33 -13.73 1.93
C TYR A 52 11.70 -13.05 2.00
N ASP A 53 11.74 -11.73 1.88
CA ASP A 53 13.00 -10.96 1.80
C ASP A 53 13.22 -10.07 3.02
N GLY A 54 12.45 -10.24 4.09
CA GLY A 54 12.52 -9.36 5.26
C GLY A 54 13.39 -9.85 6.41
N ASP A 55 14.07 -11.01 6.36
CA ASP A 55 14.84 -11.48 7.52
C ASP A 55 16.18 -10.71 7.63
N PRO A 56 16.43 -9.95 8.71
CA PRO A 56 17.68 -9.21 8.85
C PRO A 56 18.90 -10.14 8.97
N ASN A 57 18.75 -11.40 9.40
CA ASN A 57 19.84 -12.38 9.40
C ASN A 57 20.28 -12.76 7.99
N ILE A 58 19.32 -12.89 7.07
CA ILE A 58 19.60 -13.15 5.65
C ILE A 58 20.40 -11.97 5.08
N TRP A 59 19.99 -10.74 5.38
CA TRP A 59 20.71 -9.56 4.90
C TRP A 59 22.12 -9.41 5.47
N VAL A 60 22.32 -9.67 6.77
CA VAL A 60 23.66 -9.71 7.38
C VAL A 60 24.58 -10.70 6.67
N LYS A 61 24.05 -11.87 6.27
CA LYS A 61 24.80 -12.87 5.49
C LYS A 61 25.05 -12.39 4.05
N ASN A 62 24.02 -11.90 3.37
CA ASN A 62 24.10 -11.46 1.98
C ASN A 62 25.10 -10.32 1.81
N LEU A 63 25.20 -9.41 2.79
CA LEU A 63 26.20 -8.32 2.79
C LEU A 63 27.66 -8.80 2.74
N GLN A 64 27.93 -10.07 3.05
CA GLN A 64 29.27 -10.67 2.93
C GLN A 64 29.56 -11.16 1.51
N GLU A 65 28.55 -11.24 0.65
CA GLU A 65 28.66 -11.69 -0.72
C GLU A 65 29.03 -10.54 -1.65
N LYS A 66 29.65 -10.86 -2.80
CA LYS A 66 30.16 -9.87 -3.76
C LYS A 66 29.12 -8.83 -4.23
N ASN A 67 27.84 -9.21 -4.25
CA ASN A 67 26.74 -8.35 -4.69
C ASN A 67 25.74 -8.01 -3.56
N GLY A 68 26.12 -8.24 -2.30
CA GLY A 68 25.26 -8.08 -1.13
C GLY A 68 24.68 -6.68 -0.98
N GLU A 69 25.53 -5.67 -1.11
CA GLU A 69 25.16 -4.25 -1.02
C GLU A 69 24.15 -3.87 -2.11
N PHE A 70 24.37 -4.32 -3.34
CA PHE A 70 23.46 -4.06 -4.46
C PHE A 70 22.09 -4.72 -4.23
N ALA A 71 22.09 -5.97 -3.75
CA ALA A 71 20.85 -6.68 -3.44
C ALA A 71 20.06 -5.96 -2.33
N LEU A 72 20.74 -5.50 -1.27
CA LEU A 72 20.10 -4.76 -0.19
C LEU A 72 19.58 -3.40 -0.65
N ALA A 73 20.35 -2.67 -1.48
CA ALA A 73 19.89 -1.42 -2.07
C ALA A 73 18.63 -1.62 -2.93
N SER A 74 18.55 -2.73 -3.67
CA SER A 74 17.33 -3.11 -4.40
C SER A 74 16.16 -3.36 -3.48
N HIS A 75 16.36 -4.08 -2.36
CA HIS A 75 15.32 -4.34 -1.36
C HIS A 75 14.80 -3.05 -0.72
N ILE A 76 15.71 -2.16 -0.31
CA ILE A 76 15.38 -0.82 0.20
C ILE A 76 14.62 0.00 -0.84
N GLY A 77 15.02 -0.09 -2.12
CA GLY A 77 14.33 0.54 -3.23
C GLY A 77 12.88 0.07 -3.38
N GLU A 78 12.63 -1.24 -3.24
CA GLU A 78 11.27 -1.80 -3.27
C GLU A 78 10.43 -1.37 -2.06
N LEU A 79 11.00 -1.36 -0.84
CA LEU A 79 10.33 -0.82 0.34
C LEU A 79 9.91 0.64 0.13
N THR A 80 10.83 1.46 -0.39
CA THR A 80 10.58 2.88 -0.68
C THR A 80 9.49 3.04 -1.74
N ARG A 81 9.50 2.21 -2.79
CA ARG A 81 8.47 2.23 -3.84
C ARG A 81 7.09 1.90 -3.26
N LEU A 82 7.00 0.86 -2.44
CA LEU A 82 5.75 0.43 -1.79
C LEU A 82 5.25 1.48 -0.79
N SER A 83 6.15 2.05 0.01
CA SER A 83 5.84 3.15 0.93
C SER A 83 5.14 4.32 0.22
N ARG A 84 5.70 4.77 -0.91
CA ARG A 84 5.11 5.84 -1.72
C ARG A 84 3.69 5.50 -2.19
N GLN A 85 3.41 4.23 -2.52
CA GLN A 85 2.04 3.82 -2.88
C GLN A 85 1.09 4.00 -1.69
N TYR A 86 1.49 3.60 -0.47
CA TYR A 86 0.66 3.82 0.72
C TYR A 86 0.47 5.31 1.06
N HIS A 87 1.48 6.14 0.86
CA HIS A 87 1.35 7.60 1.06
C HIS A 87 0.34 8.26 0.12
N MET A 88 0.07 7.66 -1.04
CA MET A 88 -0.96 8.12 -1.96
C MET A 88 -2.38 7.68 -1.58
N MET A 89 -2.52 6.80 -0.58
CA MET A 89 -3.81 6.31 -0.08
C MET A 89 -4.35 7.25 1.01
N ASN A 90 -5.49 6.91 1.61
CA ASN A 90 -6.05 7.70 2.71
C ASN A 90 -5.03 7.91 3.86
N GLY A 91 -5.09 9.06 4.55
CA GLY A 91 -4.13 9.42 5.60
C GLY A 91 -4.02 8.46 6.80
N LYS A 92 -5.04 7.64 7.09
CA LYS A 92 -4.89 6.56 8.09
C LYS A 92 -4.07 5.38 7.53
N ILE A 93 -4.24 5.08 6.25
CA ILE A 93 -3.52 4.01 5.54
C ILE A 93 -2.06 4.39 5.31
N SER A 94 -1.76 5.68 5.09
CA SER A 94 -0.39 6.16 4.89
C SER A 94 0.55 5.87 6.07
N MET A 95 0.03 5.55 7.25
CA MET A 95 0.82 5.08 8.39
C MET A 95 1.60 3.79 8.08
N ILE A 96 1.09 2.93 7.17
CA ILE A 96 1.85 1.78 6.67
C ILE A 96 3.07 2.27 5.88
N GLY A 97 2.93 3.32 5.06
CA GLY A 97 4.03 3.95 4.34
C GLY A 97 5.11 4.47 5.30
N VAL A 98 4.71 5.19 6.35
CA VAL A 98 5.63 5.67 7.40
C VAL A 98 6.44 4.51 8.01
N MET A 99 5.78 3.40 8.31
CA MET A 99 6.45 2.21 8.86
C MET A 99 7.42 1.56 7.86
N LEU A 100 7.09 1.55 6.57
CA LEU A 100 7.97 1.03 5.52
C LEU A 100 9.18 1.94 5.28
N ASP A 101 9.02 3.26 5.33
CA ASP A 101 10.14 4.20 5.27
C ASP A 101 11.09 3.96 6.45
N SER A 102 10.55 3.86 7.66
CA SER A 102 11.36 3.58 8.85
C SER A 102 12.06 2.21 8.77
N LEU A 103 11.40 1.18 8.23
CA LEU A 103 12.00 -0.13 8.02
C LEU A 103 13.15 -0.08 6.99
N ALA A 104 13.00 0.69 5.92
CA ALA A 104 14.05 0.92 4.93
C ALA A 104 15.29 1.58 5.55
N ASP A 105 15.07 2.55 6.45
CA ASP A 105 16.15 3.19 7.21
C ASP A 105 16.87 2.20 8.13
N GLU A 106 16.14 1.31 8.82
CA GLU A 106 16.76 0.27 9.67
C GLU A 106 17.66 -0.68 8.86
N TYR A 107 17.23 -1.08 7.66
CA TYR A 107 18.06 -1.89 6.78
C TYR A 107 19.30 -1.15 6.31
N HIS A 108 19.16 0.14 6.00
CA HIS A 108 20.30 0.97 5.65
C HIS A 108 21.30 1.07 6.81
N GLN A 109 20.83 1.35 8.03
CA GLN A 109 21.68 1.41 9.23
C GLN A 109 22.32 0.07 9.55
N LEU A 110 21.61 -1.05 9.37
CA LEU A 110 22.16 -2.38 9.50
C LEU A 110 23.35 -2.59 8.55
N ALA A 111 23.25 -2.14 7.30
CA ALA A 111 24.35 -2.22 6.33
C ALA A 111 25.57 -1.40 6.78
N VAL A 112 25.33 -0.14 7.15
CA VAL A 112 26.37 0.79 7.60
C VAL A 112 27.08 0.26 8.85
N ASN A 113 26.33 -0.21 9.84
CA ASN A 113 26.90 -0.77 11.07
C ASN A 113 27.68 -2.05 10.80
N LYS A 114 27.16 -2.90 9.91
CA LYS A 114 27.86 -4.13 9.51
C LYS A 114 29.19 -3.85 8.83
N GLU A 115 29.23 -2.91 7.89
CA GLU A 115 30.44 -2.49 7.17
C GLU A 115 31.49 -1.91 8.13
N ASN A 116 31.05 -1.09 9.08
CA ASN A 116 31.92 -0.43 10.06
C ASN A 116 32.29 -1.32 11.26
N ASN A 117 31.88 -2.59 11.30
CA ASN A 117 32.05 -3.51 12.44
C ASN A 117 31.51 -2.95 13.77
N VAL A 118 30.43 -2.17 13.70
CA VAL A 118 29.67 -1.67 14.85
C VAL A 118 28.59 -2.69 15.22
N ASP A 119 28.19 -2.75 16.49
CA ASP A 119 27.07 -3.60 16.90
C ASP A 119 25.78 -3.18 16.17
N TYR A 120 25.11 -4.16 15.56
CA TYR A 120 23.87 -4.00 14.80
C TYR A 120 22.72 -4.84 15.40
N SER A 121 22.89 -5.35 16.63
CA SER A 121 21.87 -6.11 17.36
C SER A 121 20.54 -5.37 17.42
N GLN A 122 20.57 -4.08 17.79
CA GLN A 122 19.39 -3.22 17.88
C GLN A 122 18.67 -3.04 16.54
N ASN A 123 19.40 -2.82 15.43
CA ASN A 123 18.77 -2.71 14.12
C ASN A 123 18.02 -3.99 13.74
N LYS A 124 18.58 -5.16 14.07
CA LYS A 124 17.88 -6.44 13.81
C LYS A 124 16.61 -6.58 14.63
N GLU A 125 16.66 -6.20 15.90
CA GLU A 125 15.49 -6.22 16.79
C GLU A 125 14.40 -5.29 16.26
N GLU A 126 14.76 -4.07 15.87
CA GLU A 126 13.84 -3.10 15.29
C GLU A 126 13.25 -3.55 13.95
N VAL A 127 14.06 -4.11 13.05
CA VAL A 127 13.56 -4.72 11.79
C VAL A 127 12.52 -5.80 12.11
N ASN A 128 12.85 -6.74 13.00
CA ASN A 128 11.94 -7.82 13.36
C ASN A 128 10.65 -7.29 14.00
N ARG A 129 10.75 -6.35 14.93
CA ARG A 129 9.59 -5.74 15.59
C ARG A 129 8.65 -5.06 14.60
N LYS A 130 9.20 -4.26 13.69
CA LYS A 130 8.41 -3.57 12.64
C LYS A 130 7.74 -4.57 11.70
N LYS A 131 8.41 -5.66 11.34
CA LYS A 131 7.83 -6.74 10.54
C LYS A 131 6.73 -7.50 11.26
N ASP A 132 6.97 -7.86 12.52
CA ASP A 132 6.03 -8.58 13.38
C ASP A 132 4.76 -7.76 13.64
N PHE A 133 4.87 -6.43 13.55
CA PHE A 133 3.71 -5.53 13.48
C PHE A 133 3.04 -5.52 12.10
N LEU A 134 3.82 -5.29 11.03
CA LEU A 134 3.30 -5.07 9.67
C LEU A 134 2.64 -6.31 9.07
N ILE A 135 3.24 -7.49 9.20
CA ILE A 135 2.74 -8.72 8.57
C ILE A 135 1.33 -9.08 9.08
N PRO A 136 1.06 -9.14 10.41
CA PRO A 136 -0.29 -9.40 10.90
C PRO A 136 -1.28 -8.30 10.54
N LEU A 137 -0.85 -7.03 10.51
CA LEU A 137 -1.70 -5.92 10.10
C LEU A 137 -2.14 -6.08 8.64
N LEU A 138 -1.19 -6.28 7.72
CA LEU A 138 -1.45 -6.42 6.30
C LEU A 138 -2.30 -7.65 5.98
N ASN A 139 -2.10 -8.77 6.68
CA ASN A 139 -2.96 -9.95 6.56
C ASN A 139 -4.41 -9.66 6.97
N LYS A 140 -4.63 -8.89 8.05
CA LYS A 140 -5.99 -8.45 8.45
C LYS A 140 -6.60 -7.50 7.42
N VAL A 141 -5.79 -6.60 6.86
CA VAL A 141 -6.20 -5.66 5.80
C VAL A 141 -6.64 -6.42 4.54
N ASP A 142 -5.84 -7.39 4.08
CA ASP A 142 -6.19 -8.22 2.92
C ASP A 142 -7.44 -9.06 3.19
N SER A 143 -7.59 -9.63 4.40
CA SER A 143 -8.79 -10.38 4.79
C SER A 143 -10.07 -9.54 4.78
N ILE A 144 -10.01 -8.25 5.12
CA ILE A 144 -11.18 -7.37 5.05
C ILE A 144 -11.67 -7.25 3.62
N SER A 145 -10.77 -7.00 2.67
CA SER A 145 -11.14 -6.70 1.27
C SER A 145 -11.28 -7.96 0.40
N GLY A 146 -10.52 -9.02 0.69
CA GLY A 146 -10.48 -10.27 -0.05
C GLY A 146 -10.07 -10.07 -1.51
N GLU A 147 -10.59 -10.90 -2.41
CA GLU A 147 -10.34 -10.77 -3.87
C GLU A 147 -11.18 -9.66 -4.55
N ASN A 148 -11.77 -8.73 -3.79
CA ASN A 148 -12.66 -7.71 -4.34
C ASN A 148 -11.95 -6.37 -4.48
N GLU A 149 -11.50 -6.06 -5.69
CA GLU A 149 -10.84 -4.81 -6.07
C GLU A 149 -11.68 -3.57 -5.69
N ARG A 150 -12.99 -3.58 -5.96
CA ARG A 150 -13.86 -2.43 -5.63
C ARG A 150 -13.96 -2.22 -4.12
N LYS A 151 -13.88 -3.30 -3.35
CA LYS A 151 -13.83 -3.23 -1.89
C LYS A 151 -12.51 -2.64 -1.43
N TYR A 152 -11.38 -3.05 -2.02
CA TYR A 152 -10.09 -2.40 -1.82
C TYR A 152 -10.15 -0.89 -2.08
N TYR A 153 -10.68 -0.47 -3.23
CA TYR A 153 -10.85 0.96 -3.52
C TYR A 153 -11.63 1.68 -2.42
N LYS A 154 -12.79 1.13 -2.02
CA LYS A 154 -13.64 1.74 -0.99
C LYS A 154 -12.91 1.83 0.36
N GLU A 155 -12.30 0.72 0.79
CA GLU A 155 -11.65 0.62 2.10
C GLU A 155 -10.40 1.50 2.21
N PHE A 156 -9.71 1.78 1.10
CA PHE A 156 -8.43 2.51 1.11
C PHE A 156 -8.57 4.00 0.78
N THR A 157 -9.72 4.44 0.29
CA THR A 157 -10.00 5.86 0.00
C THR A 157 -10.80 6.53 1.10
N ASP A 158 -11.69 5.81 1.77
CA ASP A 158 -12.53 6.30 2.85
C ASP A 158 -11.79 6.26 4.21
N SER A 159 -11.68 7.42 4.88
CA SER A 159 -11.02 7.51 6.20
C SER A 159 -11.80 6.79 7.29
N GLU A 160 -13.10 6.61 7.11
CA GLU A 160 -13.98 5.97 8.09
C GLU A 160 -14.24 4.50 7.77
N SER A 161 -13.54 3.97 6.77
CA SER A 161 -13.61 2.55 6.43
C SER A 161 -13.14 1.65 7.58
N LYS A 162 -13.49 0.36 7.48
CA LYS A 162 -13.07 -0.63 8.46
C LYS A 162 -11.54 -0.78 8.43
N THR A 163 -10.95 -0.79 7.25
CA THR A 163 -9.50 -0.89 7.05
C THR A 163 -8.76 0.33 7.57
N SER A 164 -9.19 1.54 7.24
CA SER A 164 -8.57 2.79 7.70
C SER A 164 -8.58 2.88 9.23
N ASN A 165 -9.71 2.55 9.86
CA ASN A 165 -9.82 2.53 11.31
C ASN A 165 -9.01 1.40 11.97
N LEU A 166 -8.90 0.24 11.32
CA LEU A 166 -8.01 -0.83 11.77
C LEU A 166 -6.55 -0.36 11.78
N VAL A 167 -6.04 0.16 10.66
CA VAL A 167 -4.65 0.60 10.53
C VAL A 167 -4.31 1.65 11.58
N TRP A 168 -5.15 2.68 11.70
CA TRP A 168 -4.93 3.73 12.69
C TRP A 168 -4.91 3.20 14.12
N ARG A 169 -5.84 2.30 14.46
CA ARG A 169 -5.92 1.71 15.79
C ARG A 169 -4.68 0.87 16.12
N GLU A 170 -4.25 -0.01 15.22
CA GLU A 170 -3.09 -0.85 15.47
C GLU A 170 -1.80 -0.02 15.50
N TYR A 171 -1.65 0.97 14.61
CA TYR A 171 -0.53 1.91 14.65
C TYR A 171 -0.45 2.67 15.98
N LYS A 172 -1.58 3.17 16.48
CA LYS A 172 -1.62 3.87 17.78
C LYS A 172 -1.35 2.96 18.98
N LYS A 173 -1.50 1.64 18.86
CA LYS A 173 -1.06 0.70 19.90
C LYS A 173 0.44 0.50 19.83
N TYR A 174 0.96 0.28 18.61
CA TYR A 174 2.39 0.14 18.35
C TYR A 174 3.18 1.33 18.90
N GLU A 175 2.77 2.56 18.63
CA GLU A 175 3.44 3.78 19.15
C GLU A 175 3.42 3.92 20.68
N ARG A 176 2.58 3.18 21.42
CA ARG A 176 2.52 3.24 22.89
C ARG A 176 3.34 2.16 23.57
N GLU A 177 3.74 1.15 22.80
CA GLU A 177 4.61 0.07 23.26
C GLU A 177 6.10 0.45 23.08
N ASP A 178 6.37 1.56 22.38
CA ASP A 178 7.64 2.30 22.29
C ASP A 178 7.80 3.32 23.42
#